data_AF-A0A924B0H8-F1
#
_entry.id   AF-A0A924B0H8-F1
#
_cell.length_a   1.000
_cell.length_b   1.000
_cell.length_c   1.000
_cell.angle_alpha   90.00
_cell.angle_beta   90.00
_cell.angle_gamma   90.00
#
_symmetry.space_group_name_H-M   'P 1'
#
loop_
_entity.id
_entity.type
_entity.pdbx_description
1 polymer ?
#
loop_
_entity_poly.entity_id
_entity_poly.type
_entity_poly.pdbx_seq_one_letter_code
_entity_poly.pdbx_strand_id
1 'polypeptide(L)'
;MHTNIQTIIAVLIFAVGYLLYIARATAHNKLDIYDLIILSTVAIVPTVFVLFPAVAVYLAQVLGVMFPFVIMFGALFAILFIFVYRLTTKIHLLEHDNRLLIQEVSLLKAKQIKLSP
;
A
#
# COMPACT_ATOMS: atom_id res chain seq x y z
N MET A 1 25.13 -3.61 22.12
CA MET A 1 23.81 -3.89 21.51
C MET A 1 23.77 -5.36 21.12
N HIS A 2 23.30 -6.25 22.01
CA HIS A 2 23.02 -7.62 21.61
C HIS A 2 21.72 -7.60 20.82
N THR A 3 21.81 -7.54 19.49
CA THR A 3 20.66 -7.80 18.63
C THR A 3 20.27 -9.24 18.90
N ASN A 4 19.20 -9.43 19.67
CA ASN A 4 18.78 -10.74 20.12
C ASN A 4 18.32 -11.51 18.88
N ILE A 5 19.02 -12.59 18.52
CA ILE A 5 18.77 -13.37 17.29
C ILE A 5 17.29 -13.72 17.11
N GLN A 6 16.56 -13.87 18.22
CA GLN A 6 15.12 -14.07 18.28
C GLN A 6 14.31 -12.97 17.57
N THR A 7 14.67 -11.69 17.71
CA THR A 7 13.95 -10.59 17.06
C THR A 7 14.20 -10.55 15.56
N ILE A 8 15.43 -10.85 15.13
CA ILE A 8 15.79 -10.95 13.71
C ILE A 8 14.98 -12.07 13.06
N ILE A 9 14.96 -13.26 13.67
CA ILE A 9 14.22 -14.41 13.15
C ILE A 9 12.71 -14.11 13.11
N ALA A 10 12.14 -13.53 14.17
CA ALA A 10 10.71 -13.19 14.20
C ALA A 10 10.33 -12.18 13.10
N VAL A 11 11.13 -11.13 12.91
CA VAL A 11 10.89 -10.13 11.85
C VAL A 11 11.06 -10.76 10.46
N LEU A 12 12.02 -11.66 10.27
CA LEU A 12 12.25 -12.32 9.01
C LEU A 12 11.09 -13.25 8.63
N ILE A 13 10.61 -14.05 9.59
CA ILE A 13 9.43 -14.91 9.40
C ILE A 13 8.19 -14.06 9.09
N PHE A 14 7.98 -12.96 9.82
CA PHE A 14 6.87 -12.05 9.57
C PHE A 14 6.97 -11.42 8.17
N ALA A 15 8.14 -10.94 7.77
CA ALA A 15 8.36 -10.31 6.48
C ALA A 15 8.13 -11.28 5.31
N VAL A 16 8.69 -12.51 5.40
CA VAL A 16 8.50 -13.54 4.38
C VAL A 16 7.04 -13.99 4.33
N GLY A 17 6.41 -14.22 5.49
CA GLY A 17 5.00 -14.59 5.57
C GLY A 17 4.07 -13.52 4.99
N TYR A 18 4.36 -12.25 5.28
CA TYR A 18 3.61 -11.11 4.78
C TYR A 18 3.77 -10.91 3.26
N LEU A 19 5.00 -11.02 2.75
CA LEU A 19 5.27 -11.00 1.31
C LEU A 19 4.54 -12.13 0.58
N LEU A 20 4.55 -13.35 1.13
CA LEU A 20 3.82 -14.48 0.55
C LEU A 20 2.30 -14.28 0.59
N TYR A 21 1.77 -13.69 1.67
CA TYR A 21 0.36 -13.34 1.79
C TYR A 21 -0.05 -12.32 0.73
N ILE A 22 0.73 -11.24 0.56
CA ILE A 22 0.48 -10.22 -0.47
C ILE A 22 0.58 -10.80 -1.88
N ALA A 23 1.62 -11.61 -2.13
CA ALA A 23 1.82 -12.26 -3.43
C ALA A 23 0.63 -13.16 -3.79
N ARG A 24 0.12 -13.94 -2.83
CA ARG A 24 -1.10 -14.76 -3.03
C ARG A 24 -2.35 -13.92 -3.20
N ALA A 25 -2.52 -12.84 -2.44
CA ALA A 25 -3.66 -11.94 -2.57
C ALA A 25 -3.70 -11.22 -3.93
N THR A 26 -2.52 -10.91 -4.48
CA THR A 26 -2.38 -10.31 -5.81
C THR A 26 -2.60 -11.32 -6.93
N ALA A 27 -2.13 -12.56 -6.78
CA ALA A 27 -2.37 -13.64 -7.74
C ALA A 27 -3.87 -13.97 -7.90
N HIS A 28 -4.71 -13.64 -6.91
CA HIS A 28 -6.16 -13.81 -6.97
C HIS A 28 -6.93 -12.60 -7.56
N ASN A 29 -6.25 -11.67 -8.25
CA ASN A 29 -6.86 -10.50 -8.94
C ASN A 29 -7.69 -9.56 -8.03
N LYS A 30 -7.53 -9.64 -6.70
CA LYS A 30 -8.20 -8.72 -5.75
C LYS A 30 -7.40 -7.46 -5.45
N LEU A 31 -6.10 -7.44 -5.77
CA LEU A 31 -5.20 -6.32 -5.56
C LEU A 31 -4.49 -5.97 -6.87
N ASP A 32 -4.46 -4.68 -7.18
CA ASP A 32 -3.69 -4.12 -8.29
C ASP A 32 -2.18 -4.21 -7.96
N ILE A 33 -1.33 -4.36 -8.97
CA ILE A 33 0.14 -4.45 -8.83
C ILE A 33 0.68 -3.27 -8.02
N TYR A 34 0.07 -2.11 -8.16
CA TYR A 34 0.40 -0.92 -7.38
C TYR A 34 0.12 -1.04 -5.89
N ASP A 35 -0.97 -1.71 -5.51
CA ASP A 35 -1.30 -1.94 -4.10
C ASP A 35 -0.31 -2.95 -3.51
N LEU A 36 0.10 -3.97 -4.27
CA LEU A 36 1.18 -4.89 -3.88
C LEU A 36 2.51 -4.15 -3.63
N ILE A 37 2.90 -3.23 -4.51
CA ILE A 37 4.15 -2.48 -4.38
C ILE A 37 4.13 -1.61 -3.11
N ILE A 38 3.02 -0.90 -2.88
CA ILE A 38 2.88 -0.05 -1.69
C ILE A 38 2.89 -0.89 -0.42
N LEU A 39 2.11 -1.98 -0.38
CA LEU A 39 2.01 -2.84 0.79
C LEU A 39 3.32 -3.58 1.08
N SER A 40 4.03 -4.00 0.04
CA SER A 40 5.37 -4.58 0.17
C SER A 40 6.37 -3.57 0.73
N THR A 41 6.28 -2.30 0.32
CA THR A 41 7.15 -1.24 0.85
C THR A 41 6.94 -1.03 2.35
N VAL A 42 5.69 -1.10 2.83
CA VAL A 42 5.35 -1.01 4.26
C VAL A 42 5.98 -2.14 5.09
N ALA A 43 6.23 -3.32 4.50
CA ALA A 43 6.93 -4.42 5.17
C ALA A 43 8.45 -4.36 5.01
N ILE A 44 8.94 -4.00 3.82
CA ILE A 44 10.38 -3.95 3.52
C ILE A 44 11.08 -2.86 4.34
N VAL A 45 10.47 -1.67 4.47
CA VAL A 45 11.10 -0.53 5.17
C VAL A 45 11.44 -0.87 6.64
N PRO A 46 10.51 -1.41 7.46
CA PRO A 46 10.84 -1.87 8.81
C PRO A 46 11.86 -3.01 8.83
N THR A 47 11.75 -3.97 7.92
CA THR A 47 12.68 -5.11 7.87
C THR A 47 14.11 -4.66 7.61
N VAL A 48 14.32 -3.71 6.69
CA VAL A 48 15.65 -3.14 6.41
C VAL A 48 16.19 -2.40 7.63
N PHE A 49 15.35 -1.63 8.34
CA PHE A 49 15.76 -0.94 9.57
C PHE A 49 16.18 -1.90 10.69
N VAL A 50 15.51 -3.05 10.81
CA VAL A 50 15.85 -4.09 11.80
C VAL A 50 17.12 -4.86 11.40
N LEU A 51 17.30 -5.19 10.13
CA LEU A 51 18.47 -5.92 9.64
C LEU A 51 19.74 -5.05 9.62
N PHE A 52 19.59 -3.76 9.34
CA PHE A 52 20.69 -2.81 9.21
C PHE A 52 20.53 -1.60 10.16
N PRO A 53 20.62 -1.83 11.49
CA PRO A 53 20.44 -0.75 12.47
C PRO A 53 21.50 0.35 12.35
N ALA A 54 22.69 0.03 11.82
CA ALA A 54 23.74 1.01 11.55
C ALA A 54 23.29 2.09 10.55
N VAL A 55 22.53 1.72 9.51
CA VAL A 55 21.99 2.66 8.52
C VAL A 55 20.95 3.57 9.16
N ALA A 56 20.10 3.01 10.02
CA ALA A 56 19.09 3.76 10.76
C ALA A 56 19.73 4.81 11.68
N VAL A 57 20.79 4.43 12.41
CA VAL A 57 21.54 5.34 13.29
C VAL A 57 22.26 6.42 12.49
N TYR A 58 22.87 6.08 11.35
CA TYR A 58 23.51 7.06 10.47
C TYR A 58 22.51 8.11 9.96
N LEU A 59 21.36 7.67 9.46
CA LEU A 59 20.29 8.56 9.01
C LEU A 59 19.78 9.47 10.14
N ALA A 60 19.63 8.92 11.36
CA ALA A 60 19.26 9.69 12.55
C ALA A 60 20.27 10.79 12.87
N GLN A 61 21.56 10.49 12.80
CA GLN A 61 22.62 11.46 13.06
C GLN A 61 22.66 12.57 12.02
N VAL A 62 22.53 12.23 10.73
CA VAL A 62 22.50 13.21 9.63
C VAL A 62 21.28 14.12 9.72
N LEU A 63 20.12 13.57 10.07
CA LEU A 63 18.87 14.31 10.20
C LEU A 63 18.73 15.01 11.57
N GLY A 64 19.66 14.81 12.50
CA GLY A 64 19.62 15.41 13.85
C GLY A 64 18.50 14.89 14.74
N VAL A 65 18.00 13.68 14.47
CA VAL A 65 16.86 13.08 15.18
C VAL A 65 17.34 12.18 16.32
N MET A 66 16.79 12.36 17.52
CA MET A 66 17.19 11.62 18.72
C MET A 66 16.96 10.11 18.62
N PHE A 67 15.89 9.67 17.92
CA PHE A 67 15.55 8.26 17.77
C PHE A 67 15.44 7.86 16.30
N PRO A 68 16.21 6.85 15.83
CA PRO A 68 16.13 6.35 14.45
C PRO A 68 14.74 5.89 14.01
N PHE A 69 13.93 5.41 14.96
CA PHE A 69 12.56 4.96 14.69
C PHE A 69 11.65 6.08 14.18
N VAL A 70 11.90 7.34 14.53
CA VAL A 70 11.10 8.48 14.09
C VAL A 70 11.19 8.65 12.57
N ILE A 71 12.36 8.42 11.99
CA ILE A 71 12.57 8.50 10.53
C ILE A 71 11.83 7.35 9.84
N MET A 72 11.91 6.14 10.39
CA MET A 72 11.18 4.98 9.88
C MET A 72 9.66 5.23 9.90
N PHE A 73 9.12 5.71 11.02
CA PHE A 73 7.70 6.04 11.13
C PHE A 73 7.32 7.19 10.19
N GLY A 74 8.14 8.22 10.05
CA GLY A 74 7.91 9.30 9.09
C GLY A 74 7.82 8.80 7.64
N ALA A 75 8.72 7.90 7.24
CA ALA A 75 8.69 7.28 5.92
C ALA A 75 7.42 6.44 5.71
N LEU A 76 7.03 5.63 6.71
CA LEU A 76 5.79 4.86 6.66
C LEU A 76 4.55 5.76 6.57
N PHE A 77 4.53 6.87 7.30
CA PHE A 77 3.45 7.84 7.23
C PHE A 77 3.34 8.46 5.83
N ALA A 78 4.46 8.85 5.22
CA ALA A 78 4.46 9.38 3.86
C ALA A 78 3.91 8.35 2.86
N ILE A 79 4.32 7.08 2.98
CA ILE A 79 3.82 5.99 2.14
C ILE A 79 2.31 5.81 2.34
N LEU A 80 1.83 5.82 3.59
CA LEU A 80 0.40 5.74 3.90
C LEU A 80 -0.39 6.90 3.31
N PHE A 81 0.12 8.13 3.38
CA PHE A 81 -0.52 9.29 2.76
C PHE A 81 -0.64 9.12 1.25
N ILE A 82 0.42 8.67 0.57
CA ILE A 82 0.40 8.38 -0.86
C ILE A 82 -0.64 7.29 -1.16
N PHE A 83 -0.70 6.25 -0.33
CA PHE A 83 -1.67 5.17 -0.49
C PHE A 83 -3.11 5.65 -0.39
N VAL A 84 -3.43 6.41 0.67
CA VAL A 84 -4.77 6.97 0.88
C VAL A 84 -5.14 7.90 -0.27
N TYR A 85 -4.25 8.80 -0.68
CA TYR A 85 -4.49 9.69 -1.81
C TYR A 85 -4.81 8.93 -3.10
N ARG A 86 -4.07 7.85 -3.39
CA ARG A 86 -4.32 7.01 -4.56
C ARG A 86 -5.64 6.26 -4.46
N LEU A 87 -5.98 5.71 -3.29
CA LEU A 87 -7.28 5.08 -3.07
C LEU A 87 -8.43 6.07 -3.31
N THR A 88 -8.34 7.27 -2.74
CA THR A 88 -9.33 8.34 -2.95
C THR A 88 -9.47 8.68 -4.44
N THR A 89 -8.36 8.78 -5.17
CA THR A 89 -8.39 9.06 -6.61
C THR A 89 -9.05 7.94 -7.40
N LYS A 90 -8.69 6.67 -7.11
CA LYS A 90 -9.31 5.49 -7.76
C LYS A 90 -10.81 5.42 -7.48
N ILE A 91 -11.23 5.71 -6.25
CA ILE A 91 -12.65 5.75 -5.87
C ILE A 91 -13.40 6.81 -6.67
N HIS A 92 -12.86 8.03 -6.76
CA HIS A 92 -13.48 9.10 -7.55
C HIS A 92 -13.60 8.77 -9.04
N LEU A 93 -12.57 8.12 -9.61
CA LEU A 93 -12.62 7.70 -11.01
C LEU A 93 -13.71 6.62 -11.22
N LEU A 94 -13.75 5.61 -10.35
CA LEU A 94 -14.77 4.56 -10.40
C LEU A 94 -16.19 5.13 -10.22
N GLU A 95 -16.36 6.12 -9.35
CA GLU A 95 -17.65 6.79 -9.14
C GLU A 95 -18.08 7.54 -10.41
N HIS A 96 -17.15 8.23 -11.08
CA HIS A 96 -17.42 8.92 -12.32
C HIS A 96 -17.86 7.96 -13.44
N ASP A 97 -17.09 6.88 -13.64
CA ASP A 97 -17.38 5.87 -14.67
C ASP A 97 -18.73 5.19 -14.41
N ASN A 98 -19.03 4.88 -13.15
CA ASN A 98 -20.32 4.30 -12.77
C ASN A 98 -21.48 5.24 -13.09
N ARG A 99 -21.33 6.55 -12.81
CA ARG A 99 -22.36 7.55 -13.18
C ARG A 99 -22.57 7.63 -14.69
N LEU A 100 -21.50 7.58 -15.49
CA LEU A 100 -21.60 7.58 -16.95
C LEU A 100 -22.32 6.32 -17.45
N LEU A 101 -21.95 5.14 -16.95
CA LEU A 101 -22.60 3.87 -17.30
C LEU A 101 -24.10 3.88 -16.98
N ILE A 102 -24.49 4.43 -15.82
CA ILE A 102 -25.91 4.55 -15.45
C ILE A 102 -26.66 5.45 -16.44
N GLN A 103 -26.04 6.54 -16.89
CA GLN A 103 -26.64 7.44 -17.89
C GLN A 103 -26.79 6.77 -19.25
N GLU A 104 -25.77 6.06 -19.73
CA GLU A 104 -25.83 5.32 -20.99
C GLU A 104 -26.94 4.25 -20.95
N VAL A 105 -27.02 3.47 -19.88
CA VAL A 105 -28.08 2.47 -19.69
C VAL A 105 -29.47 3.13 -19.66
N SER A 106 -29.61 4.29 -19.02
CA SER A 106 -30.87 5.02 -18.94
C SER A 106 -31.31 5.54 -20.31
N LEU A 107 -30.39 6.08 -21.11
CA LEU A 107 -30.65 6.53 -22.47
C LEU A 107 -31.01 5.37 -23.40
N LEU A 108 -30.29 4.25 -23.31
CA LEU A 108 -30.59 3.03 -24.08
C LEU A 108 -31.99 2.50 -23.76
N LYS A 109 -32.36 2.47 -22.47
CA LYS A 109 -33.69 2.03 -22.03
C LYS A 109 -34.78 2.98 -22.50
N ALA A 110 -34.57 4.29 -22.42
CA ALA A 110 -35.51 5.29 -22.93
C ALA A 110 -35.72 5.16 -24.44
N LYS A 111 -34.65 4.88 -25.20
CA LYS A 111 -34.72 4.66 -26.65
C LYS A 111 -35.50 3.38 -26.99
N GLN A 112 -35.31 2.29 -26.24
CA GLN A 112 -36.10 1.06 -26.41
C GLN A 112 -37.59 1.27 -26.15
N ILE A 113 -37.95 1.99 -25.08
CA ILE A 113 -39.36 2.29 -24.76
C ILE A 113 -40.00 3.11 -25.89
N LYS A 114 -39.27 4.07 -26.47
CA LYS A 114 -39.77 4.91 -27.57
C LYS A 114 -39.86 4.17 -28.92
N LEU A 115 -39.21 3.01 -29.06
CA LEU A 115 -39.19 2.19 -30.28
C LEU A 115 -40.12 0.97 -30.20
N SER A 116 -40.74 0.70 -29.05
CA SER A 116 -41.83 -0.26 -28.92
C SER A 116 -43.15 0.48 -29.20
N PRO A 117 -43.93 0.07 -30.21
CA PRO A 117 -45.16 0.75 -30.62
C PRO A 117 -46.26 0.73 -29.55
#